data_AF-F4KM07-F1
#
_entry.id   AF-F4KM07-F1
#
_cell.length_a   1.000
_cell.length_b   1.000
_cell.length_c   1.000
_cell.angle_alpha   90.00
_cell.angle_beta   90.00
_cell.angle_gamma   90.00
#
_symmetry.space_group_name_H-M   'P 1'
#
loop_
_entity.id
_entity.type
_entity.pdbx_description
1 polymer ?
#
loop_
_entity_poly.entity_id
_entity_poly.type
_entity_poly.pdbx_seq_one_letter_code
_entity_poly.pdbx_strand_id
1 'polypeptide(L)'
;MNKLITRLALSITLAGGMLLPATQATAQKQLVASDLQLVEAPALREASQLRAGRAGDLVNLKTSKYVAKDINGKEHDIDAILKSGKAIMIDFSAVWCGPCWMLHTSGVLERLYSKFGPEGTNQIELFWVGADSRSTISAIKGKGGGTQGDWTKDSKGNLVPYPLFSDPKMASTLGIDVTGFPTLVLVGPGNKWIACRGEVETSDSDFKQFTGLLALFMKEEDKPQGVTFAGVTDLYVGETHKLKVSYSTVAPVTKIEWKAPEGITLKKVSDEEYQVTANKLGTYEIEATVTNKNGSATGKVTVTVSDPISSYPFFSAMDVKDKLDKGWRSIDHDGDGFGFDSFMGKGLLDRLGLKFNDPNYKPGAESSADYLISWGTFFPTETQPGKNGGVSFSGSTIEPDNELLSAPLVIPADAAKPTFSCYISSFFQANKSDELKVMVSELNGTPVELLAPQAPIGGDWKLISADLSAYKGKTILLSLIPVVNGESGIGVDQIRVTMDGTTDVEAPTLNVQTTLYPNPASDYVTVKTRVGSSIEIFATDGALLSTTQAKGEETTVALAQLPAGRYLVRITSLEGEIVLRPLIIK
;
A
#
# COMPACT_ATOMS: atom_id res chain seq x y z
N MET A 1 -33.96 2.78 68.83
CA MET A 1 -34.20 2.36 67.44
C MET A 1 -32.99 1.58 66.96
N ASN A 2 -33.28 0.40 66.41
CA ASN A 2 -32.44 -0.78 66.12
C ASN A 2 -31.11 -0.49 65.41
N LYS A 3 -30.01 -1.24 65.59
CA LYS A 3 -29.61 -2.28 66.56
C LYS A 3 -28.08 -2.43 66.42
N LEU A 4 -27.41 -2.57 67.57
CA LEU A 4 -26.04 -3.09 67.73
C LEU A 4 -25.88 -4.47 67.04
N ILE A 5 -24.65 -4.84 66.68
CA ILE A 5 -23.89 -5.94 67.31
C ILE A 5 -22.43 -5.92 66.85
N THR A 6 -21.55 -5.92 67.85
CA THR A 6 -20.12 -6.22 67.81
C THR A 6 -19.94 -7.69 68.22
N ARG A 7 -19.06 -8.48 67.57
CA ARG A 7 -17.98 -9.28 68.23
C ARG A 7 -17.25 -10.28 67.30
N LEU A 8 -15.93 -10.08 67.26
CA LEU A 8 -14.79 -11.02 67.40
C LEU A 8 -14.83 -12.50 66.92
N ALA A 9 -13.87 -12.78 66.01
CA ALA A 9 -12.86 -13.86 65.99
C ALA A 9 -13.26 -15.36 66.02
N LEU A 10 -12.98 -16.10 64.92
CA LEU A 10 -11.86 -17.06 64.82
C LEU A 10 -11.73 -17.64 63.38
N SER A 11 -10.49 -18.01 63.08
CA SER A 11 -9.78 -18.55 61.91
C SER A 11 -10.31 -19.76 61.08
N ILE A 12 -9.67 -19.93 59.89
CA ILE A 12 -9.48 -21.14 59.00
C ILE A 12 -10.68 -21.45 58.03
N THR A 13 -10.63 -21.67 56.70
CA THR A 13 -9.63 -22.10 55.67
C THR A 13 -10.10 -21.75 54.23
N LEU A 14 -9.14 -21.55 53.31
CA LEU A 14 -9.09 -21.83 51.84
C LEU A 14 -10.26 -21.49 50.87
N ALA A 15 -10.00 -20.58 49.91
CA ALA A 15 -9.90 -20.84 48.46
C ALA A 15 -9.65 -19.53 47.69
N GLY A 16 -8.82 -19.59 46.65
CA GLY A 16 -8.13 -18.45 46.06
C GLY A 16 -8.89 -17.63 45.01
N GLY A 17 -8.28 -16.50 44.67
CA GLY A 17 -8.75 -15.57 43.64
C GLY A 17 -7.97 -14.26 43.67
N MET A 18 -6.65 -14.31 43.45
CA MET A 18 -5.85 -13.10 43.23
C MET A 18 -5.83 -12.75 41.73
N LEU A 19 -6.45 -11.61 41.45
CA LEU A 19 -6.15 -10.60 40.42
C LEU A 19 -5.00 -10.92 39.44
N LEU A 20 -5.39 -11.14 38.19
CA LEU A 20 -4.54 -11.04 37.01
C LEU A 20 -4.38 -9.54 36.62
N PRO A 21 -3.18 -9.09 36.22
CA PRO A 21 -3.05 -7.89 35.39
C PRO A 21 -3.57 -8.19 33.97
N ALA A 22 -4.41 -7.28 33.47
CA ALA A 22 -5.13 -7.42 32.22
C ALA A 22 -4.18 -7.54 31.02
N THR A 23 -4.46 -8.56 30.21
CA THR A 23 -4.00 -8.80 28.84
C THR A 23 -4.15 -7.56 27.96
N GLN A 24 -3.15 -7.31 27.10
CA GLN A 24 -3.25 -6.38 25.97
C GLN A 24 -4.49 -6.74 25.14
N ALA A 25 -5.46 -5.83 25.14
CA ALA A 25 -6.71 -5.98 24.43
C ALA A 25 -6.47 -5.76 22.93
N THR A 26 -6.80 -6.77 22.13
CA THR A 26 -7.12 -6.62 20.71
C THR A 26 -8.38 -5.73 20.63
N ALA A 27 -8.27 -4.55 20.02
CA ALA A 27 -9.45 -3.69 19.82
C ALA A 27 -10.36 -4.33 18.76
N GLN A 28 -11.47 -4.94 19.19
CA GLN A 28 -12.59 -5.31 18.31
C GLN A 28 -13.50 -4.09 18.15
N LYS A 29 -13.68 -3.58 16.93
CA LYS A 29 -14.72 -2.60 16.60
C LYS A 29 -15.78 -3.24 15.72
N GLN A 30 -17.04 -3.09 16.13
CA GLN A 30 -18.21 -3.74 15.54
C GLN A 30 -18.94 -2.76 14.61
N LEU A 31 -19.20 -3.16 13.37
CA LEU A 31 -20.19 -2.53 12.49
C LEU A 31 -21.21 -3.61 12.09
N VAL A 32 -22.50 -3.35 12.29
CA VAL A 32 -23.57 -4.31 12.00
C VAL A 32 -24.07 -4.06 10.58
N ALA A 33 -23.82 -5.00 9.68
CA ALA A 33 -24.55 -5.15 8.43
C ALA A 33 -24.82 -6.64 8.23
N SER A 34 -26.10 -7.01 8.16
CA SER A 34 -26.57 -8.38 8.02
C SER A 34 -26.44 -8.87 6.58
N ASP A 35 -26.00 -10.13 6.46
CA ASP A 35 -26.13 -11.05 5.31
C ASP A 35 -24.87 -11.37 4.49
N LEU A 36 -23.85 -12.04 5.04
CA LEU A 36 -22.77 -12.68 4.24
C LEU A 36 -22.38 -14.07 4.81
N GLN A 37 -22.14 -15.05 3.93
CA GLN A 37 -21.63 -16.41 4.25
C GLN A 37 -20.43 -16.80 3.35
N LEU A 38 -19.51 -17.61 3.90
CA LEU A 38 -18.26 -18.10 3.27
C LEU A 38 -18.34 -19.57 2.83
N VAL A 39 -17.56 -19.93 1.79
CA VAL A 39 -17.33 -21.31 1.32
C VAL A 39 -15.84 -21.65 1.47
N GLU A 40 -15.53 -22.86 1.95
CA GLU A 40 -14.18 -23.39 2.20
C GLU A 40 -13.39 -23.77 0.93
N ALA A 41 -12.06 -23.65 1.00
CA ALA A 41 -11.12 -24.14 -0.01
C ALA A 41 -10.36 -25.39 0.48
N PRO A 42 -10.05 -26.38 -0.40
CA PRO A 42 -9.43 -27.65 0.01
C PRO A 42 -7.90 -27.68 -0.03
N ALA A 43 -7.36 -28.71 0.62
CA ALA A 43 -6.00 -28.92 1.08
C ALA A 43 -4.92 -29.32 0.05
N LEU A 44 -3.67 -29.02 0.46
CA LEU A 44 -2.33 -29.57 0.17
C LEU A 44 -2.14 -30.58 -0.98
N ARG A 45 -1.13 -30.31 -1.84
CA ARG A 45 -0.52 -31.26 -2.79
C ARG A 45 0.93 -31.59 -2.41
N GLU A 46 1.34 -32.83 -2.64
CA GLU A 46 2.63 -33.42 -2.25
C GLU A 46 3.86 -32.95 -3.05
N ALA A 47 5.00 -33.03 -2.34
CA ALA A 47 6.34 -32.71 -2.77
C ALA A 47 6.98 -33.87 -3.57
N SER A 48 7.14 -33.72 -4.88
CA SER A 48 8.09 -34.54 -5.66
C SER A 48 8.59 -33.92 -6.97
N GLN A 49 8.26 -32.66 -7.29
CA GLN A 49 8.80 -31.98 -8.50
C GLN A 49 9.25 -30.52 -8.31
N LEU A 50 9.30 -30.03 -7.07
CA LEU A 50 9.82 -28.69 -6.77
C LEU A 50 11.33 -28.75 -6.53
N ARG A 51 12.18 -28.49 -7.54
CA ARG A 51 13.54 -27.90 -7.36
C ARG A 51 14.31 -27.69 -8.67
N ALA A 52 13.77 -26.78 -9.47
CA ALA A 52 14.56 -25.80 -10.21
C ALA A 52 13.89 -24.40 -10.23
N GLY A 53 12.81 -24.19 -9.45
CA GLY A 53 11.86 -23.08 -9.64
C GLY A 53 11.53 -22.22 -8.42
N ARG A 54 12.31 -22.28 -7.32
CA ARG A 54 12.01 -21.51 -6.08
C ARG A 54 12.59 -20.09 -6.05
N ALA A 55 13.25 -19.61 -7.11
CA ALA A 55 13.73 -18.23 -7.17
C ALA A 55 12.58 -17.21 -7.08
N GLY A 56 11.39 -17.56 -7.58
CA GLY A 56 10.18 -16.76 -7.45
C GLY A 56 9.59 -16.72 -6.04
N ASP A 57 10.03 -17.60 -5.13
CA ASP A 57 9.56 -17.65 -3.74
C ASP A 57 10.34 -16.67 -2.83
N LEU A 58 11.33 -15.96 -3.37
CA LEU A 58 12.09 -14.95 -2.63
C LEU A 58 11.24 -13.70 -2.40
N VAL A 59 10.98 -13.41 -1.13
CA VAL A 59 10.18 -12.26 -0.69
C VAL A 59 11.11 -11.15 -0.22
N ASN A 60 10.83 -9.89 -0.57
CA ASN A 60 11.60 -8.76 -0.05
C ASN A 60 11.32 -8.57 1.44
N LEU A 61 12.36 -8.25 2.22
CA LEU A 61 12.19 -7.76 3.59
C LEU A 61 11.53 -6.38 3.57
N LYS A 62 10.73 -6.09 4.60
CA LYS A 62 10.25 -4.72 4.86
C LYS A 62 11.42 -3.78 5.17
N THR A 63 12.39 -4.25 5.95
CA THR A 63 13.65 -3.56 6.24
C THR A 63 14.70 -4.56 6.73
N SER A 64 15.98 -4.29 6.48
CA SER A 64 17.11 -4.96 7.12
C SER A 64 17.65 -4.21 8.33
N LYS A 65 17.26 -2.94 8.52
CA LYS A 65 17.77 -2.05 9.57
C LYS A 65 17.17 -2.41 10.92
N TYR A 66 17.70 -3.47 11.53
CA TYR A 66 17.25 -3.99 12.80
C TYR A 66 18.42 -4.51 13.62
N VAL A 67 18.51 -4.09 14.88
CA VAL A 67 19.52 -4.56 15.83
C VAL A 67 18.82 -5.42 16.88
N ALA A 68 19.00 -6.73 16.75
CA ALA A 68 18.41 -7.71 17.66
C ALA A 68 19.30 -7.88 18.90
N LYS A 69 18.68 -8.02 20.09
CA LYS A 69 19.41 -8.23 21.34
C LYS A 69 19.15 -9.62 21.90
N ASP A 70 20.19 -10.42 22.04
CA ASP A 70 20.05 -11.78 22.54
C ASP A 70 19.80 -11.83 24.06
N ILE A 71 19.47 -13.01 24.58
CA ILE A 71 19.19 -13.23 26.01
C ILE A 71 20.39 -12.97 26.93
N ASN A 72 21.59 -12.80 26.39
CA ASN A 72 22.83 -12.44 27.11
C ASN A 72 23.15 -10.94 26.98
N GLY A 73 22.34 -10.19 26.24
CA GLY A 73 22.48 -8.75 26.04
C GLY A 73 23.43 -8.35 24.93
N LYS A 74 23.93 -9.29 24.10
CA LYS A 74 24.74 -8.96 22.93
C LYS A 74 23.82 -8.52 21.79
N GLU A 75 24.23 -7.46 21.10
CA GLU A 75 23.53 -6.92 19.94
C GLU A 75 24.02 -7.57 18.65
N HIS A 76 23.09 -7.82 17.74
CA HIS A 76 23.32 -8.42 16.42
C HIS A 76 22.61 -7.56 15.38
N ASP A 77 23.40 -6.86 14.57
CA ASP A 77 22.90 -5.99 13.49
C ASP A 77 22.64 -6.81 12.23
N ILE A 78 21.35 -6.96 11.88
CA ILE A 78 20.90 -7.75 10.74
C ILE A 78 21.45 -7.18 9.43
N ASP A 79 21.42 -5.86 9.25
CA ASP A 79 21.90 -5.20 8.04
C ASP A 79 23.40 -5.40 7.87
N ALA A 80 24.16 -5.29 8.95
CA ALA A 80 25.61 -5.54 8.95
C ALA A 80 25.95 -6.99 8.59
N ILE A 81 25.20 -7.98 9.13
CA ILE A 81 25.42 -9.40 8.81
C ILE A 81 25.14 -9.66 7.33
N LEU A 82 24.00 -9.19 6.79
CA LEU A 82 23.66 -9.40 5.38
C LEU A 82 24.65 -8.71 4.42
N LYS A 83 25.12 -7.51 4.77
CA LYS A 83 26.14 -6.79 4.00
C LYS A 83 27.51 -7.45 4.01
N SER A 84 27.80 -8.28 5.02
CA SER A 84 29.01 -9.10 5.03
C SER A 84 28.96 -10.29 4.04
N GLY A 85 27.83 -10.50 3.36
CA GLY A 85 27.62 -11.61 2.43
C GLY A 85 27.07 -12.88 3.08
N LYS A 86 26.88 -12.88 4.41
CA LYS A 86 26.25 -13.98 5.14
C LYS A 86 24.73 -13.93 5.02
N ALA A 87 24.09 -15.10 5.10
CA ALA A 87 22.66 -15.20 5.36
C ALA A 87 22.40 -15.40 6.87
N ILE A 88 21.15 -15.26 7.30
CA ILE A 88 20.69 -15.51 8.66
C ILE A 88 19.59 -16.55 8.57
N MET A 89 19.83 -17.73 9.13
CA MET A 89 18.78 -18.72 9.33
C MET A 89 18.06 -18.37 10.64
N ILE A 90 16.75 -18.15 10.57
CA ILE A 90 15.94 -17.78 11.73
C ILE A 90 14.91 -18.87 12.00
N ASP A 91 14.90 -19.37 13.23
CA ASP A 91 13.83 -20.18 13.80
C ASP A 91 12.92 -19.29 14.64
N PHE A 92 11.78 -18.88 14.08
CA PHE A 92 10.70 -18.29 14.86
C PHE A 92 9.94 -19.40 15.58
N SER A 93 10.07 -19.41 16.89
CA SER A 93 9.61 -20.47 17.77
C SER A 93 8.87 -19.91 18.99
N ALA A 94 8.19 -20.79 19.72
CA ALA A 94 7.54 -20.46 20.99
C ALA A 94 7.89 -21.50 22.07
N VAL A 95 8.17 -21.04 23.28
CA VAL A 95 8.64 -21.90 24.38
C VAL A 95 7.66 -23.01 24.79
N TRP A 96 6.36 -22.85 24.51
CA TRP A 96 5.30 -23.82 24.79
C TRP A 96 5.03 -24.77 23.60
N CYS A 97 5.59 -24.49 22.44
CA CYS A 97 5.29 -25.20 21.19
C CYS A 97 5.99 -26.56 21.15
N GLY A 98 5.20 -27.65 21.18
CA GLY A 98 5.70 -29.02 21.10
C GLY A 98 6.51 -29.32 19.84
N PRO A 99 6.02 -29.01 18.62
CA PRO A 99 6.78 -29.18 17.39
C PRO A 99 8.12 -28.41 17.38
N CYS A 100 8.14 -27.21 17.97
CA CYS A 100 9.35 -26.40 18.12
C CYS A 100 10.36 -27.09 19.04
N TRP A 101 9.90 -27.68 20.14
CA TRP A 101 10.75 -28.43 21.05
C TRP A 101 11.30 -29.72 20.42
N MET A 102 10.49 -30.38 19.60
CA MET A 102 10.94 -31.54 18.81
C MET A 102 12.03 -31.14 17.80
N LEU A 103 11.87 -30.01 17.12
CA LEU A 103 12.91 -29.46 16.24
C LEU A 103 14.20 -29.18 17.01
N HIS A 104 14.10 -28.45 18.12
CA HIS A 104 15.21 -28.09 19.00
C HIS A 104 15.97 -29.33 19.50
N THR A 105 15.26 -30.31 20.05
CA THR A 105 15.88 -31.52 20.61
C THR A 105 16.37 -32.52 19.54
N SER A 106 15.95 -32.37 18.28
CA SER A 106 16.48 -33.20 17.17
C SER A 106 17.97 -32.96 16.87
N GLY A 107 18.53 -31.86 17.38
CA GLY A 107 19.90 -31.46 17.13
C GLY A 107 20.17 -30.96 15.70
N VAL A 108 19.12 -30.72 14.90
CA VAL A 108 19.28 -30.38 13.48
C VAL A 108 19.84 -28.97 13.27
N LEU A 109 19.45 -28.01 14.12
CA LEU A 109 19.94 -26.64 14.07
C LEU A 109 21.44 -26.58 14.41
N GLU A 110 21.90 -27.37 15.37
CA GLU A 110 23.31 -27.49 15.74
C GLU A 110 24.13 -28.14 14.62
N ARG A 111 23.59 -29.18 13.95
CA ARG A 111 24.25 -29.78 12.77
C ARG A 111 24.34 -28.78 11.62
N LEU A 112 23.26 -28.04 11.36
CA LEU A 112 23.23 -26.99 10.33
C LEU A 112 24.26 -25.91 10.65
N TYR A 113 24.26 -25.40 11.88
CA TYR A 113 25.15 -24.32 12.30
C TYR A 113 26.61 -24.76 12.39
N SER A 114 26.89 -26.02 12.77
CA SER A 114 28.24 -26.58 12.69
C SER A 114 28.77 -26.65 11.25
N LYS A 115 27.89 -26.82 10.25
CA LYS A 115 28.28 -26.93 8.84
C LYS A 115 28.36 -25.56 8.14
N PHE A 116 27.39 -24.68 8.40
CA PHE A 116 27.26 -23.40 7.69
C PHE A 116 27.59 -22.17 8.52
N GLY A 117 27.62 -22.30 9.85
CA GLY A 117 27.99 -21.23 10.77
C GLY A 117 29.49 -20.94 10.80
N PRO A 118 29.95 -20.10 11.73
CA PRO A 118 31.32 -19.58 11.77
C PRO A 118 32.43 -20.65 11.80
N GLU A 119 32.21 -21.75 12.50
CA GLU A 119 33.17 -22.88 12.60
C GLU A 119 33.16 -23.79 11.35
N GLY A 120 32.14 -23.65 10.50
CA GLY A 120 31.97 -24.41 9.27
C GLY A 120 32.36 -23.57 8.04
N THR A 121 31.42 -23.43 7.11
CA THR A 121 31.63 -22.62 5.89
C THR A 121 31.44 -21.12 6.09
N ASN A 122 31.02 -20.68 7.30
CA ASN A 122 30.83 -19.27 7.66
C ASN A 122 29.88 -18.49 6.71
N GLN A 123 28.91 -19.20 6.13
CA GLN A 123 27.91 -18.64 5.20
C GLN A 123 26.65 -18.14 5.91
N ILE A 124 26.37 -18.62 7.13
CA ILE A 124 25.20 -18.21 7.89
C ILE A 124 25.54 -17.78 9.32
N GLU A 125 24.72 -16.90 9.87
CA GLU A 125 24.42 -16.87 11.30
C GLU A 125 23.11 -17.66 11.55
N LEU A 126 22.90 -18.20 12.75
CA LEU A 126 21.65 -18.87 13.12
C LEU A 126 21.03 -18.17 14.33
N PHE A 127 19.78 -17.76 14.23
CA PHE A 127 19.03 -17.12 15.31
C PHE A 127 17.85 -18.00 15.73
N TRP A 128 17.78 -18.35 17.02
CA TRP A 128 16.55 -18.86 17.61
C TRP A 128 15.77 -17.71 18.23
N VAL A 129 14.52 -17.50 17.82
CA VAL A 129 13.72 -16.34 18.21
C VAL A 129 12.43 -16.80 18.87
N GLY A 130 12.31 -16.51 20.16
CA GLY A 130 11.05 -16.56 20.90
C GLY A 130 10.13 -15.45 20.38
N ALA A 131 9.27 -15.81 19.43
CA ALA A 131 8.51 -14.90 18.59
C ALA A 131 7.12 -14.54 19.14
N ASP A 132 6.86 -14.87 20.41
CA ASP A 132 5.62 -14.53 21.10
C ASP A 132 5.88 -13.92 22.48
N SER A 133 4.86 -13.31 23.07
CA SER A 133 4.98 -12.66 24.38
C SER A 133 5.22 -13.65 25.54
N ARG A 134 4.97 -14.95 25.35
CA ARG A 134 5.19 -15.99 26.36
C ARG A 134 6.64 -16.47 26.40
N SER A 135 7.38 -16.31 25.31
CA SER A 135 8.79 -16.68 25.18
C SER A 135 9.73 -15.67 25.85
N THR A 136 9.47 -15.38 27.13
CA THR A 136 10.31 -14.52 27.97
C THR A 136 11.69 -15.14 28.19
N ILE A 137 12.70 -14.32 28.49
CA ILE A 137 14.06 -14.80 28.87
C ILE A 137 14.01 -15.88 29.96
N SER A 138 13.10 -15.74 30.93
CA SER A 138 12.94 -16.73 32.01
C SER A 138 12.42 -18.06 31.48
N ALA A 139 11.41 -18.04 30.61
CA ALA A 139 10.84 -19.24 30.02
C ALA A 139 11.82 -19.95 29.05
N ILE A 140 12.61 -19.18 28.30
CA ILE A 140 13.69 -19.70 27.45
C ILE A 140 14.70 -20.47 28.30
N LYS A 141 15.05 -19.97 29.49
CA LYS A 141 15.92 -20.65 30.47
C LYS A 141 15.24 -21.79 31.25
N GLY A 142 14.11 -22.30 30.76
CA GLY A 142 13.41 -23.44 31.35
C GLY A 142 12.66 -23.16 32.66
N LYS A 143 12.41 -21.89 33.00
CA LYS A 143 11.74 -21.53 34.26
C LYS A 143 10.25 -21.23 34.06
N GLY A 144 9.42 -21.83 34.90
CA GLY A 144 7.96 -21.67 34.90
C GLY A 144 7.22 -22.81 34.20
N GLY A 145 5.93 -22.99 34.49
CA GLY A 145 5.14 -24.14 34.01
C GLY A 145 4.66 -24.08 32.55
N GLY A 146 5.13 -23.10 31.76
CA GLY A 146 4.67 -22.84 30.40
C GLY A 146 5.73 -23.03 29.31
N THR A 147 6.86 -23.66 29.63
CA THR A 147 7.93 -23.98 28.68
C THR A 147 8.14 -25.48 28.59
N GLN A 148 8.48 -25.99 27.41
CA GLN A 148 8.77 -27.40 27.19
C GLN A 148 10.07 -27.84 27.88
N GLY A 149 11.02 -26.92 28.10
CA GLY A 149 12.29 -27.21 28.77
C GLY A 149 13.23 -26.02 28.75
N ASP A 150 14.52 -26.28 29.04
CA ASP A 150 15.58 -25.28 28.92
C ASP A 150 16.08 -25.20 27.47
N TRP A 151 15.65 -24.17 26.76
CA TRP A 151 16.00 -23.92 25.35
C TRP A 151 17.43 -23.47 25.18
N THR A 152 18.13 -23.09 26.26
CA THR A 152 19.56 -22.79 26.18
C THR A 152 20.39 -24.06 26.00
N LYS A 153 19.78 -25.25 26.10
CA LYS A 153 20.45 -26.54 26.09
C LYS A 153 20.09 -27.40 24.89
N ASP A 154 21.07 -28.03 24.27
CA ASP A 154 20.86 -29.09 23.28
C ASP A 154 20.31 -30.37 23.93
N SER A 155 19.99 -31.39 23.13
CA SER A 155 19.50 -32.69 23.63
C SER A 155 20.51 -33.47 24.47
N LYS A 156 21.76 -33.02 24.56
CA LYS A 156 22.83 -33.60 25.38
C LYS A 156 23.09 -32.78 26.65
N GLY A 157 22.39 -31.66 26.86
CA GLY A 157 22.57 -30.76 28.00
C GLY A 157 23.71 -29.74 27.85
N ASN A 158 24.32 -29.61 26.67
CA ASN A 158 25.31 -28.57 26.37
C ASN A 158 24.61 -27.28 26.00
N LEU A 159 25.29 -26.13 26.13
CA LEU A 159 24.73 -24.88 25.62
C LEU A 159 24.62 -24.94 24.09
N VAL A 160 23.51 -24.46 23.54
CA VAL A 160 23.38 -24.33 22.08
C VAL A 160 24.40 -23.32 21.54
N PRO A 161 24.94 -23.54 20.32
CA PRO A 161 26.04 -22.74 19.78
C PRO A 161 25.60 -21.41 19.15
N TYR A 162 24.29 -21.14 19.09
CA TYR A 162 23.70 -19.98 18.43
C TYR A 162 22.96 -19.07 19.43
N PRO A 163 22.84 -17.76 19.14
CA PRO A 163 22.10 -16.83 20.00
C PRO A 163 20.60 -17.15 20.06
N LEU A 164 20.02 -16.87 21.23
CA LEU A 164 18.58 -16.95 21.48
C LEU A 164 18.04 -15.55 21.75
N PHE A 165 16.85 -15.26 21.24
CA PHE A 165 16.19 -13.97 21.36
C PHE A 165 14.83 -14.14 22.02
N SER A 166 14.44 -13.16 22.85
CA SER A 166 13.09 -13.00 23.38
C SER A 166 12.51 -11.77 22.70
N ASP A 167 11.98 -11.96 21.49
CA ASP A 167 11.75 -10.85 20.56
C ASP A 167 10.51 -11.09 19.69
N PRO A 168 9.31 -10.77 20.21
CA PRO A 168 8.06 -10.94 19.48
C PRO A 168 7.88 -9.93 18.33
N LYS A 169 8.79 -8.95 18.17
CA LYS A 169 8.69 -7.90 17.16
C LYS A 169 9.57 -8.14 15.94
N MET A 170 10.57 -9.02 16.05
CA MET A 170 11.54 -9.24 14.98
C MET A 170 10.86 -9.63 13.65
N ALA A 171 9.93 -10.60 13.67
CA ALA A 171 9.25 -11.07 12.46
C ALA A 171 8.48 -9.93 11.75
N SER A 172 7.63 -9.20 12.47
CA SER A 172 6.84 -8.11 11.91
C SER A 172 7.69 -6.91 11.46
N THR A 173 8.77 -6.61 12.18
CA THR A 173 9.70 -5.52 11.81
C THR A 173 10.42 -5.85 10.50
N LEU A 174 10.86 -7.10 10.33
CA LEU A 174 11.50 -7.58 9.09
C LEU A 174 10.51 -7.79 7.94
N GLY A 175 9.20 -7.76 8.20
CA GLY A 175 8.17 -8.07 7.21
C GLY A 175 8.10 -9.56 6.85
N ILE A 176 8.38 -10.43 7.82
CA ILE A 176 8.33 -11.88 7.66
C ILE A 176 7.01 -12.38 8.25
N ASP A 177 6.19 -13.00 7.43
CA ASP A 177 4.91 -13.55 7.85
C ASP A 177 5.11 -14.84 8.65
N VAL A 178 4.58 -14.85 9.88
CA VAL A 178 4.65 -15.98 10.81
C VAL A 178 3.24 -16.36 11.21
N THR A 179 2.66 -17.30 10.47
CA THR A 179 1.29 -17.80 10.68
C THR A 179 1.22 -18.96 11.69
N GLY A 180 2.37 -19.48 12.13
CA GLY A 180 2.46 -20.56 13.12
C GLY A 180 3.88 -20.89 13.53
N PHE A 181 4.04 -21.76 14.53
CA PHE A 181 5.35 -22.16 15.06
C PHE A 181 5.61 -23.68 14.92
N PRO A 182 6.84 -24.10 14.56
CA PRO A 182 7.98 -23.25 14.17
C PRO A 182 7.81 -22.73 12.74
N THR A 183 8.28 -21.50 12.50
CA THR A 183 8.47 -20.93 11.17
C THR A 183 9.96 -20.73 10.94
N LEU A 184 10.51 -21.47 9.96
CA LEU A 184 11.93 -21.40 9.61
C LEU A 184 12.10 -20.60 8.31
N VAL A 185 12.93 -19.57 8.38
CA VAL A 185 13.25 -18.73 7.23
C VAL A 185 14.75 -18.57 7.07
N LEU A 186 15.18 -18.39 5.83
CA LEU A 186 16.53 -17.98 5.50
C LEU A 186 16.46 -16.57 4.93
N VAL A 187 17.07 -15.63 5.64
CA VAL A 187 17.19 -14.23 5.23
C VAL A 187 18.57 -14.05 4.64
N GLY A 188 18.69 -13.61 3.40
CA GLY A 188 19.99 -13.54 2.72
C GLY A 188 20.29 -12.19 2.08
N PRO A 189 21.52 -12.02 1.58
CA PRO A 189 21.95 -10.79 0.93
C PRO A 189 21.03 -10.37 -0.21
N GLY A 190 20.91 -9.06 -0.41
CA GLY A 190 19.90 -8.46 -1.29
C GLY A 190 18.55 -8.20 -0.61
N ASN A 191 18.49 -8.31 0.72
CA ASN A 191 17.31 -8.06 1.56
C ASN A 191 16.10 -8.90 1.17
N LYS A 192 16.34 -10.19 0.94
CA LYS A 192 15.29 -11.16 0.64
C LYS A 192 15.26 -12.28 1.66
N TRP A 193 14.10 -12.90 1.81
CA TRP A 193 13.93 -14.09 2.64
C TRP A 193 13.13 -15.16 1.91
N ILE A 194 13.27 -16.40 2.38
CA ILE A 194 12.53 -17.56 1.89
C ILE A 194 12.23 -18.52 3.04
N ALA A 195 11.02 -19.08 3.06
CA ALA A 195 10.69 -20.17 3.98
C ALA A 195 11.51 -21.42 3.65
N CYS A 196 12.18 -21.98 4.67
CA CYS A 196 13.19 -23.03 4.51
C CYS A 196 12.97 -24.26 5.40
N ARG A 197 11.77 -24.41 5.99
CA ARG A 197 11.49 -25.48 6.96
C ARG A 197 11.79 -26.88 6.42
N GLY A 198 11.33 -27.19 5.20
CA GLY A 198 11.58 -28.50 4.58
C GLY A 198 13.04 -28.74 4.20
N GLU A 199 13.84 -27.68 4.04
CA GLU A 199 15.27 -27.76 3.76
C GLU A 199 16.13 -27.93 5.01
N VAL A 200 15.60 -27.54 6.17
CA VAL A 200 16.28 -27.65 7.47
C VAL A 200 15.86 -28.92 8.20
N GLU A 201 14.57 -29.25 8.26
CA GLU A 201 14.04 -30.46 8.89
C GLU A 201 14.30 -31.70 8.02
N THR A 202 15.56 -32.10 7.93
CA THR A 202 16.00 -33.20 7.07
C THR A 202 16.93 -34.17 7.79
N SER A 203 16.92 -35.42 7.33
CA SER A 203 17.92 -36.44 7.69
C SER A 203 19.18 -36.36 6.81
N ASP A 204 19.18 -35.54 5.76
CA ASP A 204 20.36 -35.29 4.92
C ASP A 204 21.44 -34.52 5.70
N SER A 205 22.50 -35.21 6.09
CA SER A 205 23.64 -34.61 6.78
C SER A 205 24.41 -33.58 5.95
N ASP A 206 24.23 -33.58 4.62
CA ASP A 206 24.85 -32.61 3.73
C ASP A 206 24.01 -31.37 3.47
N PHE A 207 22.74 -31.37 3.86
CA PHE A 207 21.82 -30.26 3.64
C PHE A 207 21.90 -29.72 2.19
N LYS A 208 21.91 -30.62 1.20
CA LYS A 208 22.06 -30.25 -0.23
C LYS A 208 20.98 -29.28 -0.67
N GLN A 209 19.79 -29.52 -0.13
CA GLN A 209 18.60 -28.72 -0.32
C GLN A 209 18.72 -27.30 0.23
N PHE A 210 19.28 -27.14 1.43
CA PHE A 210 19.58 -25.84 2.04
C PHE A 210 20.71 -25.11 1.29
N THR A 211 21.73 -25.84 0.84
CA THR A 211 22.79 -25.30 -0.02
C THR A 211 22.23 -24.70 -1.31
N GLY A 212 21.22 -25.35 -1.89
CA GLY A 212 20.48 -24.81 -3.03
C GLY A 212 19.76 -23.49 -2.73
N LEU A 213 19.24 -23.28 -1.51
CA LEU A 213 18.65 -22.01 -1.10
C LEU A 213 19.68 -20.90 -0.93
N LEU A 214 20.83 -21.20 -0.31
CA LEU A 214 21.93 -20.24 -0.17
C LEU A 214 22.41 -19.71 -1.52
N ALA A 215 22.41 -20.57 -2.55
CA ALA A 215 22.79 -20.19 -3.91
C ALA A 215 21.79 -19.25 -4.61
N LEU A 216 20.60 -19.02 -4.05
CA LEU A 216 19.62 -18.07 -4.58
C LEU A 216 19.92 -16.61 -4.19
N PHE A 217 20.71 -16.39 -3.14
CA PHE A 217 21.03 -15.05 -2.67
C PHE A 217 22.25 -14.48 -3.41
N MET A 218 22.31 -13.14 -3.45
CA MET A 218 23.42 -12.44 -4.08
C MET A 218 24.74 -12.74 -3.37
N LYS A 219 25.81 -12.80 -4.15
CA LYS A 219 27.19 -13.00 -3.68
C LYS A 219 28.07 -11.80 -3.98
N GLU A 220 29.27 -11.78 -3.41
CA GLU A 220 30.23 -10.70 -3.63
C GLU A 220 30.77 -10.67 -5.07
N GLU A 221 30.60 -11.75 -5.84
CA GLU A 221 30.99 -11.82 -7.25
C GLU A 221 29.89 -11.33 -8.20
N ASP A 222 28.68 -11.07 -7.68
CA ASP A 222 27.57 -10.60 -8.50
C ASP A 222 27.68 -9.10 -8.78
N LYS A 223 27.29 -8.71 -9.99
CA LYS A 223 27.00 -7.31 -10.31
C LYS A 223 25.70 -6.84 -9.60
N PRO A 224 25.43 -5.53 -9.51
CA PRO A 224 24.19 -5.05 -8.90
C PRO A 224 22.95 -5.58 -9.65
N GLN A 225 21.82 -5.69 -8.96
CA GLN A 225 20.56 -6.18 -9.52
C GLN A 225 19.37 -5.36 -9.02
N GLY A 226 18.22 -5.46 -9.71
CA GLY A 226 16.95 -4.88 -9.24
C GLY A 226 16.96 -3.37 -9.11
N VAL A 227 17.58 -2.66 -10.06
CA VAL A 227 17.62 -1.19 -10.04
C VAL A 227 16.21 -0.64 -10.33
N THR A 228 15.57 -0.07 -9.33
CA THR A 228 14.20 0.48 -9.37
C THR A 228 14.18 1.91 -8.85
N PHE A 229 13.08 2.62 -9.11
CA PHE A 229 12.89 4.00 -8.66
C PHE A 229 11.70 4.11 -7.71
N ALA A 230 11.80 5.02 -6.75
CA ALA A 230 10.73 5.42 -5.86
C ALA A 230 10.59 6.95 -5.90
N GLY A 231 9.37 7.45 -6.03
CA GLY A 231 9.06 8.87 -6.14
C GLY A 231 7.97 9.16 -7.18
N VAL A 232 7.60 10.44 -7.31
CA VAL A 232 6.54 10.89 -8.22
C VAL A 232 7.01 10.83 -9.67
N THR A 233 6.24 10.14 -10.52
CA THR A 233 6.53 9.99 -11.96
C THR A 233 5.53 10.72 -12.86
N ASP A 234 4.35 11.08 -12.37
CA ASP A 234 3.42 11.96 -13.05
C ASP A 234 3.61 13.40 -12.57
N LEU A 235 4.41 14.16 -13.30
CA LEU A 235 4.80 15.53 -13.02
C LEU A 235 3.96 16.54 -13.81
N TYR A 236 4.04 17.79 -13.39
CA TYR A 236 3.50 18.93 -14.12
C TYR A 236 4.60 19.91 -14.50
N VAL A 237 4.38 20.68 -15.57
CA VAL A 237 5.37 21.67 -16.04
C VAL A 237 5.74 22.64 -14.91
N GLY A 238 7.04 22.76 -14.65
CA GLY A 238 7.63 23.61 -13.61
C GLY A 238 7.69 22.98 -12.22
N GLU A 239 7.08 21.80 -12.02
CA GLU A 239 7.10 21.10 -10.73
C GLU A 239 8.43 20.38 -10.49
N THR A 240 8.85 20.32 -9.23
CA THR A 240 10.05 19.61 -8.78
C THR A 240 9.73 18.59 -7.71
N HIS A 241 10.10 17.33 -7.93
CA HIS A 241 9.90 16.22 -7.00
C HIS A 241 11.18 15.43 -6.75
N LYS A 242 11.25 14.71 -5.63
CA LYS A 242 12.35 13.80 -5.37
C LYS A 242 12.12 12.46 -6.05
N LEU A 243 13.18 11.91 -6.63
CA LEU A 243 13.22 10.57 -7.19
C LEU A 243 14.45 9.85 -6.65
N LYS A 244 14.24 8.67 -6.10
CA LYS A 244 15.26 7.85 -5.45
C LYS A 244 15.45 6.55 -6.21
N VAL A 245 16.69 6.09 -6.37
CA VAL A 245 17.01 4.77 -6.90
C VAL A 245 17.29 3.77 -5.77
N SER A 246 16.77 2.56 -5.92
CA SER A 246 16.99 1.42 -5.05
C SER A 246 17.58 0.27 -5.85
N TYR A 247 18.44 -0.54 -5.23
CA TYR A 247 19.12 -1.67 -5.89
C TYR A 247 19.64 -2.67 -4.85
N SER A 248 19.95 -3.88 -5.30
CA SER A 248 20.56 -4.94 -4.48
C SER A 248 22.00 -5.18 -4.94
N THR A 249 22.96 -5.20 -4.00
CA THR A 249 24.36 -5.57 -4.25
C THR A 249 25.04 -5.98 -2.96
N VAL A 250 26.00 -6.93 -3.04
CA VAL A 250 26.87 -7.31 -1.92
C VAL A 250 28.22 -6.61 -2.04
N ALA A 251 28.82 -6.63 -3.24
CA ALA A 251 30.05 -5.89 -3.48
C ALA A 251 29.81 -4.37 -3.35
N PRO A 252 30.75 -3.61 -2.78
CA PRO A 252 30.64 -2.17 -2.63
C PRO A 252 30.35 -1.45 -3.96
N VAL A 253 29.40 -0.51 -3.92
CA VAL A 253 29.10 0.34 -5.07
C VAL A 253 30.27 1.29 -5.30
N THR A 254 30.73 1.33 -6.54
CA THR A 254 31.82 2.22 -6.97
C THR A 254 31.28 3.46 -7.68
N LYS A 255 30.08 3.38 -8.27
CA LYS A 255 29.50 4.47 -9.06
C LYS A 255 27.99 4.32 -9.23
N ILE A 256 27.27 5.45 -9.17
CA ILE A 256 25.88 5.58 -9.62
C ILE A 256 25.81 6.72 -10.63
N GLU A 257 25.32 6.42 -11.84
CA GLU A 257 25.17 7.40 -12.92
C GLU A 257 23.71 7.57 -13.31
N TRP A 258 23.22 8.80 -13.28
CA TRP A 258 21.87 9.14 -13.73
C TRP A 258 21.91 9.77 -15.11
N LYS A 259 20.94 9.42 -15.95
CA LYS A 259 20.73 10.03 -17.26
C LYS A 259 19.27 10.47 -17.39
N ALA A 260 19.08 11.70 -17.84
CA ALA A 260 17.77 12.22 -18.20
C ALA A 260 17.82 12.89 -19.58
N PRO A 261 16.76 12.77 -20.39
CA PRO A 261 16.67 13.41 -21.69
C PRO A 261 16.43 14.92 -21.57
N GLU A 262 16.55 15.63 -22.70
CA GLU A 262 16.16 17.05 -22.77
C GLU A 262 14.68 17.21 -22.38
N GLY A 263 14.38 18.16 -21.49
CA GLY A 263 13.04 18.37 -20.94
C GLY A 263 12.94 18.03 -19.45
N ILE A 264 13.84 17.19 -18.93
CA ILE A 264 13.97 16.88 -17.51
C ILE A 264 15.29 17.45 -16.97
N THR A 265 15.25 18.11 -15.81
CA THR A 265 16.43 18.56 -15.08
C THR A 265 16.61 17.72 -13.83
N LEU A 266 17.83 17.20 -13.64
CA LEU A 266 18.23 16.46 -12.46
C LEU A 266 19.15 17.33 -11.60
N LYS A 267 18.79 17.55 -10.34
CA LYS A 267 19.64 18.21 -9.34
C LYS A 267 19.96 17.21 -8.23
N LYS A 268 21.25 16.89 -8.09
CA LYS A 268 21.74 15.89 -7.14
C LYS A 268 21.42 16.27 -5.70
N VAL A 269 20.85 15.33 -4.95
CA VAL A 269 20.71 15.41 -3.48
C VAL A 269 21.72 14.46 -2.83
N SER A 270 21.76 13.20 -3.28
CA SER A 270 22.79 12.21 -2.98
C SER A 270 23.12 11.39 -4.25
N ASP A 271 23.95 10.35 -4.16
CA ASP A 271 24.16 9.44 -5.29
C ASP A 271 22.87 8.66 -5.65
N GLU A 272 22.07 8.33 -4.64
CA GLU A 272 20.81 7.60 -4.78
C GLU A 272 19.57 8.49 -4.96
N GLU A 273 19.64 9.80 -4.70
CA GLU A 273 18.47 10.69 -4.70
C GLU A 273 18.73 11.97 -5.51
N TYR A 274 17.79 12.31 -6.39
CA TYR A 274 17.81 13.52 -7.20
C TYR A 274 16.47 14.27 -7.09
N GLN A 275 16.55 15.60 -7.13
CA GLN A 275 15.40 16.44 -7.48
C GLN A 275 15.22 16.41 -9.00
N VAL A 276 14.01 16.07 -9.43
CA VAL A 276 13.58 15.97 -10.83
C VAL A 276 12.63 17.12 -11.11
N THR A 277 13.02 18.02 -12.00
CA THR A 277 12.18 19.13 -12.47
C THR A 277 11.75 18.87 -13.91
N ALA A 278 10.44 18.95 -14.16
CA ALA A 278 9.87 18.80 -15.49
C ALA A 278 9.70 20.15 -16.18
N ASN A 279 10.44 20.40 -17.26
CA ASN A 279 10.45 21.72 -17.93
C ASN A 279 9.56 21.78 -19.18
N LYS A 280 9.21 20.62 -19.75
CA LYS A 280 8.48 20.52 -21.02
C LYS A 280 7.48 19.37 -20.96
N LEU A 281 6.32 19.53 -21.60
CA LEU A 281 5.33 18.48 -21.77
C LEU A 281 5.90 17.27 -22.51
N GLY A 282 5.47 16.09 -22.13
CA GLY A 282 5.85 14.85 -22.80
C GLY A 282 6.02 13.68 -21.85
N THR A 283 6.53 12.59 -22.40
CA THR A 283 6.86 11.38 -21.66
C THR A 283 8.35 11.13 -21.82
N TYR A 284 9.04 10.98 -20.70
CA TYR A 284 10.50 10.90 -20.62
C TYR A 284 10.92 9.62 -19.91
N GLU A 285 12.09 9.09 -20.27
CA GLU A 285 12.68 7.94 -19.60
C GLU A 285 13.92 8.40 -18.84
N ILE A 286 13.90 8.28 -17.50
CA ILE A 286 15.07 8.53 -16.65
C ILE A 286 15.74 7.19 -16.40
N GLU A 287 17.06 7.15 -16.50
CA GLU A 287 17.87 5.95 -16.27
C GLU A 287 18.85 6.17 -15.12
N ALA A 288 19.10 5.11 -14.36
CA ALA A 288 20.13 5.06 -13.33
C ALA A 288 20.95 3.79 -13.51
N THR A 289 22.27 3.92 -13.64
CA THR A 289 23.22 2.82 -13.75
C THR A 289 24.04 2.70 -12.47
N VAL A 290 23.91 1.58 -11.78
CA VAL A 290 24.64 1.25 -10.56
C VAL A 290 25.78 0.30 -10.91
N THR A 291 26.99 0.59 -10.45
CA THR A 291 28.20 -0.19 -10.76
C THR A 291 28.91 -0.63 -9.49
N ASN A 292 29.36 -1.88 -9.48
CA ASN A 292 30.31 -2.41 -8.51
C ASN A 292 31.53 -3.02 -9.25
N LYS A 293 32.46 -3.65 -8.52
CA LYS A 293 33.66 -4.27 -9.11
C LYS A 293 33.38 -5.39 -10.14
N ASN A 294 32.19 -5.99 -10.11
CA ASN A 294 31.79 -7.11 -10.96
C ASN A 294 30.95 -6.69 -12.17
N GLY A 295 30.61 -5.39 -12.28
CA GLY A 295 29.89 -4.84 -13.43
C GLY A 295 28.77 -3.89 -13.02
N SER A 296 27.85 -3.65 -13.97
CA SER A 296 26.80 -2.65 -13.82
C SER A 296 25.41 -3.21 -14.10
N ALA A 297 24.40 -2.58 -13.50
CA ALA A 297 22.99 -2.75 -13.84
C ALA A 297 22.32 -1.38 -14.02
N THR A 298 21.38 -1.32 -14.95
CA THR A 298 20.63 -0.10 -15.26
C THR A 298 19.15 -0.33 -15.01
N GLY A 299 18.53 0.58 -14.27
CA GLY A 299 17.09 0.69 -14.15
C GLY A 299 16.59 1.86 -14.98
N LYS A 300 15.32 1.80 -15.38
CA LYS A 300 14.64 2.92 -16.05
C LYS A 300 13.29 3.21 -15.40
N VAL A 301 12.85 4.46 -15.46
CA VAL A 301 11.51 4.88 -15.04
C VAL A 301 10.93 5.88 -16.02
N THR A 302 9.65 5.70 -16.35
CA THR A 302 8.89 6.62 -17.19
C THR A 302 8.34 7.76 -16.36
N VAL A 303 8.60 8.99 -16.78
CA VAL A 303 8.06 10.22 -16.19
C VAL A 303 7.13 10.88 -17.21
N THR A 304 5.88 11.11 -16.84
CA THR A 304 4.89 11.81 -17.67
C THR A 304 4.78 13.25 -17.19
N VAL A 305 4.74 14.21 -18.11
CA VAL A 305 4.63 15.64 -17.79
C VAL A 305 3.38 16.23 -18.44
N SER A 306 2.46 16.73 -17.61
CA SER A 306 1.20 17.37 -18.03
C SER A 306 1.19 18.87 -17.74
N ASP A 307 0.27 19.59 -18.38
CA ASP A 307 0.02 21.00 -18.06
C ASP A 307 -0.70 21.12 -16.72
N PRO A 308 -0.43 22.19 -15.95
CA PRO A 308 -1.28 22.60 -14.83
C PRO A 308 -2.77 22.64 -15.23
N ILE A 309 -3.63 22.34 -14.27
CA ILE A 309 -5.08 22.41 -14.44
C ILE A 309 -5.49 23.88 -14.51
N SER A 310 -6.11 24.26 -15.63
CA SER A 310 -6.62 25.63 -15.86
C SER A 310 -8.08 25.67 -16.31
N SER A 311 -8.75 24.52 -16.36
CA SER A 311 -10.16 24.38 -16.76
C SER A 311 -11.01 24.05 -15.53
N TYR A 312 -12.08 24.81 -15.33
CA TYR A 312 -12.95 24.72 -14.16
C TYR A 312 -14.43 24.62 -14.55
N PRO A 313 -15.29 23.93 -13.76
CA PRO A 313 -14.96 23.28 -12.48
C PRO A 313 -14.03 22.07 -12.68
N PHE A 314 -13.03 21.95 -11.79
CA PHE A 314 -12.19 20.75 -11.73
C PHE A 314 -12.82 19.82 -10.70
N PHE A 315 -13.11 18.59 -11.13
CA PHE A 315 -13.88 17.64 -10.35
C PHE A 315 -13.23 16.26 -10.43
N SER A 316 -13.13 15.61 -9.28
CA SER A 316 -12.60 14.26 -9.12
C SER A 316 -13.52 13.49 -8.20
N ALA A 317 -14.31 12.58 -8.78
CA ALA A 317 -15.30 11.77 -8.08
C ALA A 317 -14.67 10.58 -7.34
N MET A 318 -13.41 10.23 -7.63
CA MET A 318 -12.70 9.09 -7.01
C MET A 318 -13.41 7.75 -7.18
N ASP A 319 -14.18 7.61 -8.26
CA ASP A 319 -15.00 6.44 -8.58
C ASP A 319 -14.21 5.27 -9.19
N VAL A 320 -13.00 5.55 -9.68
CA VAL A 320 -12.22 4.57 -10.42
C VAL A 320 -11.41 3.70 -9.46
N LYS A 321 -11.85 2.45 -9.33
CA LYS A 321 -11.36 1.47 -8.35
C LYS A 321 -9.87 1.09 -8.46
N ASP A 322 -9.28 1.22 -9.64
CA ASP A 322 -7.93 0.72 -9.92
C ASP A 322 -6.88 1.79 -10.18
N LYS A 323 -7.28 3.07 -10.12
CA LYS A 323 -6.37 4.22 -10.29
C LYS A 323 -6.97 5.50 -9.70
N LEU A 324 -6.10 6.41 -9.28
CA LEU A 324 -6.52 7.76 -8.88
C LEU A 324 -7.05 8.56 -10.07
N ASP A 325 -8.00 9.44 -9.79
CA ASP A 325 -8.48 10.43 -10.76
C ASP A 325 -7.33 11.33 -11.22
N LYS A 326 -7.32 11.63 -12.51
CA LYS A 326 -6.28 12.48 -13.10
C LYS A 326 -6.27 13.84 -12.40
N GLY A 327 -5.09 14.27 -11.99
CA GLY A 327 -4.91 15.50 -11.24
C GLY A 327 -4.71 15.31 -9.75
N TRP A 328 -4.65 14.07 -9.26
CA TRP A 328 -4.31 13.74 -7.88
C TRP A 328 -3.27 12.64 -7.81
N ARG A 329 -2.44 12.69 -6.76
CA ARG A 329 -1.39 11.71 -6.47
C ARG A 329 -1.43 11.35 -5.00
N SER A 330 -1.36 10.06 -4.72
CA SER A 330 -1.18 9.52 -3.37
C SER A 330 0.31 9.42 -3.10
N ILE A 331 0.79 10.18 -2.13
CA ILE A 331 2.18 10.24 -1.73
C ILE A 331 2.31 9.54 -0.39
N ASP A 332 3.16 8.51 -0.38
CA ASP A 332 3.56 7.75 0.80
C ASP A 332 4.95 8.28 1.24
N HIS A 333 4.98 9.08 2.32
CA HIS A 333 6.23 9.65 2.82
C HIS A 333 6.97 8.71 3.76
N ASP A 334 6.27 7.77 4.41
CA ASP A 334 6.87 6.82 5.35
C ASP A 334 7.46 5.56 4.65
N GLY A 335 7.07 5.31 3.39
CA GLY A 335 7.54 4.23 2.56
C GLY A 335 7.04 2.86 2.99
N ASP A 336 5.93 2.78 3.72
CA ASP A 336 5.30 1.53 4.13
C ASP A 336 4.51 0.85 3.01
N GLY A 337 4.30 1.56 1.90
CA GLY A 337 3.60 1.11 0.71
C GLY A 337 2.10 1.45 0.70
N PHE A 338 1.60 2.19 1.68
CA PHE A 338 0.17 2.46 1.89
C PHE A 338 -0.13 3.96 1.99
N GLY A 339 -0.47 4.59 0.86
CA GLY A 339 -1.02 5.95 0.82
C GLY A 339 -2.54 6.01 0.93
N PHE A 340 -3.12 7.09 0.39
CA PHE A 340 -4.54 7.09 -0.01
C PHE A 340 -4.76 6.05 -1.10
N ASP A 341 -5.76 5.20 -0.91
CA ASP A 341 -6.13 4.15 -1.84
C ASP A 341 -7.65 4.06 -1.97
N SER A 342 -8.11 3.41 -3.02
CA SER A 342 -9.52 3.11 -3.24
C SER A 342 -10.11 2.32 -2.06
N PHE A 343 -11.29 2.71 -1.59
CA PHE A 343 -11.99 1.95 -0.56
C PHE A 343 -12.45 0.59 -1.11
N MET A 344 -12.96 0.57 -2.34
CA MET A 344 -13.52 -0.64 -2.94
C MET A 344 -12.51 -1.52 -3.69
N GLY A 345 -11.82 -0.96 -4.68
CA GLY A 345 -10.93 -1.67 -5.59
C GLY A 345 -9.73 -2.30 -4.91
N LYS A 346 -8.53 -2.13 -5.49
CA LYS A 346 -7.31 -2.76 -4.93
C LYS A 346 -6.97 -2.36 -3.48
N GLY A 347 -7.66 -1.37 -2.91
CA GLY A 347 -7.59 -1.07 -1.48
C GLY A 347 -8.47 -1.99 -0.63
N LEU A 348 -9.32 -1.46 0.28
CA LEU A 348 -9.83 -2.25 1.42
C LEU A 348 -10.64 -3.49 1.02
N LEU A 349 -11.66 -3.34 0.17
CA LEU A 349 -12.57 -4.46 -0.08
C LEU A 349 -11.92 -5.57 -0.90
N ASP A 350 -11.30 -5.27 -2.06
CA ASP A 350 -10.65 -6.33 -2.84
C ASP A 350 -9.49 -6.97 -2.07
N ARG A 351 -8.69 -6.18 -1.32
CA ARG A 351 -7.58 -6.71 -0.50
C ARG A 351 -8.05 -7.73 0.52
N LEU A 352 -9.22 -7.52 1.11
CA LEU A 352 -9.79 -8.39 2.13
C LEU A 352 -10.80 -9.40 1.58
N GLY A 353 -10.99 -9.45 0.26
CA GLY A 353 -11.98 -10.31 -0.40
C GLY A 353 -13.42 -10.01 0.02
N LEU A 354 -13.70 -8.75 0.39
CA LEU A 354 -15.03 -8.29 0.80
C LEU A 354 -15.84 -7.80 -0.39
N LYS A 355 -17.16 -7.90 -0.27
CA LYS A 355 -18.11 -7.35 -1.24
C LYS A 355 -19.38 -6.94 -0.52
N PHE A 356 -20.07 -5.95 -1.08
CA PHE A 356 -21.41 -5.60 -0.63
C PHE A 356 -22.44 -6.61 -1.13
N ASN A 357 -23.53 -6.77 -0.37
CA ASN A 357 -24.65 -7.64 -0.73
C ASN A 357 -25.44 -7.11 -1.91
N ASP A 358 -25.65 -5.79 -1.93
CA ASP A 358 -26.15 -5.09 -3.09
C ASP A 358 -24.96 -4.75 -4.01
N PRO A 359 -24.87 -5.36 -5.21
CA PRO A 359 -23.80 -5.05 -6.15
C PRO A 359 -23.88 -3.60 -6.68
N ASN A 360 -25.01 -2.91 -6.48
CA ASN A 360 -25.19 -1.51 -6.84
C ASN A 360 -24.99 -0.55 -5.67
N TYR A 361 -24.57 -1.05 -4.50
CA TYR A 361 -24.30 -0.18 -3.36
C TYR A 361 -23.17 0.79 -3.68
N LYS A 362 -23.41 2.06 -3.36
CA LYS A 362 -22.52 3.18 -3.64
C LYS A 362 -22.04 3.77 -2.32
N PRO A 363 -20.84 3.42 -1.85
CA PRO A 363 -20.39 3.73 -0.50
C PRO A 363 -19.92 5.18 -0.35
N GLY A 364 -19.64 5.88 -1.46
CA GLY A 364 -19.11 7.24 -1.44
C GLY A 364 -20.17 8.32 -1.27
N ALA A 365 -19.71 9.55 -1.04
CA ALA A 365 -20.53 10.74 -0.91
C ALA A 365 -21.34 10.99 -2.18
N GLU A 366 -22.55 11.52 -2.03
CA GLU A 366 -23.46 11.81 -3.14
C GLU A 366 -23.75 10.59 -4.05
N SER A 367 -23.74 9.38 -3.46
CA SER A 367 -23.87 8.12 -4.23
C SER A 367 -22.74 7.95 -5.26
N SER A 368 -21.51 8.27 -4.85
CA SER A 368 -20.28 7.89 -5.55
C SER A 368 -20.06 6.38 -5.43
N ALA A 369 -19.66 5.75 -6.52
CA ALA A 369 -19.38 4.32 -6.61
C ALA A 369 -18.14 3.90 -5.81
N ASP A 370 -17.24 4.82 -5.48
CA ASP A 370 -16.08 4.57 -4.62
C ASP A 370 -15.63 5.86 -3.91
N TYR A 371 -14.60 5.77 -3.08
CA TYR A 371 -13.93 6.91 -2.47
C TYR A 371 -12.49 6.55 -2.07
N LEU A 372 -11.66 7.54 -1.73
CA LEU A 372 -10.30 7.29 -1.23
C LEU A 372 -10.28 7.19 0.29
N ILE A 373 -9.49 6.27 0.83
CA ILE A 373 -9.27 6.13 2.26
C ILE A 373 -7.77 6.18 2.58
N SER A 374 -7.41 6.92 3.62
CA SER A 374 -6.11 6.82 4.30
C SER A 374 -6.33 6.29 5.71
N TRP A 375 -5.46 5.39 6.15
CA TRP A 375 -5.54 4.76 7.47
C TRP A 375 -4.85 5.61 8.52
N GLY A 376 -5.35 5.57 9.75
CA GLY A 376 -4.64 5.99 10.95
C GLY A 376 -3.74 4.87 11.46
N THR A 377 -3.54 4.75 12.77
CA THR A 377 -2.56 3.82 13.37
C THR A 377 -2.92 2.33 13.22
N PHE A 378 -3.98 1.99 12.51
CA PHE A 378 -4.43 0.61 12.31
C PHE A 378 -4.75 0.36 10.84
N PHE A 379 -4.02 -0.57 10.23
CA PHE A 379 -4.20 -1.01 8.86
C PHE A 379 -4.86 -2.39 8.80
N PRO A 380 -6.10 -2.51 8.29
CA PRO A 380 -6.78 -3.79 8.17
C PRO A 380 -6.12 -4.72 7.15
N THR A 381 -5.73 -5.92 7.59
CA THR A 381 -5.09 -6.95 6.77
C THR A 381 -5.93 -8.23 6.65
N GLU A 382 -6.83 -8.46 7.60
CA GLU A 382 -7.63 -9.68 7.67
C GLU A 382 -9.03 -9.40 8.20
N THR A 383 -9.93 -10.34 7.90
CA THR A 383 -11.32 -10.29 8.33
C THR A 383 -11.78 -11.61 8.88
N GLN A 384 -12.60 -11.56 9.92
CA GLN A 384 -13.29 -12.72 10.48
C GLN A 384 -14.76 -12.38 10.74
N PRO A 385 -15.67 -13.37 10.78
CA PRO A 385 -17.05 -13.15 11.16
C PRO A 385 -17.16 -12.47 12.53
N GLY A 386 -17.95 -11.39 12.60
CA GLY A 386 -18.18 -10.68 13.85
C GLY A 386 -19.03 -11.50 14.82
N LYS A 387 -18.73 -11.39 16.13
CA LYS A 387 -19.46 -12.09 17.21
C LYS A 387 -20.97 -11.79 17.24
N ASN A 388 -21.39 -10.67 16.64
CA ASN A 388 -22.77 -10.17 16.61
C ASN A 388 -23.27 -9.93 15.17
N GLY A 389 -22.69 -10.63 14.18
CA GLY A 389 -22.90 -10.33 12.74
C GLY A 389 -21.94 -9.27 12.20
N GLY A 390 -21.87 -9.13 10.88
CA GLY A 390 -20.91 -8.27 10.19
C GLY A 390 -19.49 -8.83 10.14
N VAL A 391 -18.53 -7.96 9.86
CA VAL A 391 -17.11 -8.30 9.71
C VAL A 391 -16.30 -7.68 10.85
N SER A 392 -15.48 -8.49 11.51
CA SER A 392 -14.45 -8.02 12.43
C SER A 392 -13.11 -7.97 11.70
N PHE A 393 -12.41 -6.85 11.84
CA PHE A 393 -11.12 -6.65 11.21
C PHE A 393 -9.99 -7.05 12.16
N SER A 394 -8.92 -7.57 11.61
CA SER A 394 -7.62 -7.74 12.26
C SER A 394 -6.56 -7.15 11.33
N GLY A 395 -5.49 -6.65 11.91
CA GLY A 395 -4.64 -5.71 11.19
C GLY A 395 -3.36 -5.39 11.92
N SER A 396 -2.51 -4.64 11.24
CA SER A 396 -1.23 -4.19 11.75
C SER A 396 -1.35 -2.79 12.34
N THR A 397 -0.55 -2.51 13.36
CA THR A 397 -0.30 -1.13 13.79
C THR A 397 0.68 -0.49 12.82
N ILE A 398 0.33 0.69 12.30
CA ILE A 398 1.16 1.50 11.41
C ILE A 398 1.34 2.90 11.98
N GLU A 399 2.32 3.65 11.47
CA GLU A 399 2.56 5.06 11.82
C GLU A 399 2.50 5.90 10.53
N PRO A 400 1.30 6.12 9.98
CA PRO A 400 1.17 6.61 8.62
C PRO A 400 1.55 8.08 8.48
N ASP A 401 2.31 8.40 7.43
CA ASP A 401 2.62 9.75 6.96
C ASP A 401 2.29 9.88 5.46
N ASN A 402 1.03 10.21 5.20
CA ASN A 402 0.44 10.16 3.86
C ASN A 402 -0.06 11.53 3.40
N GLU A 403 -0.04 11.76 2.09
CA GLU A 403 -0.53 12.99 1.47
C GLU A 403 -1.29 12.69 0.18
N LEU A 404 -2.46 13.30 0.01
CA LEU A 404 -3.13 13.36 -1.29
C LEU A 404 -2.85 14.74 -1.91
N LEU A 405 -1.98 14.74 -2.92
CA LEU A 405 -1.43 15.95 -3.55
C LEU A 405 -2.09 16.21 -4.91
N SER A 406 -2.62 17.42 -5.10
CA SER A 406 -3.21 17.83 -6.38
C SER A 406 -2.15 18.06 -7.46
N ALA A 407 -2.59 18.12 -8.72
CA ALA A 407 -1.89 18.83 -9.78
C ALA A 407 -1.77 20.32 -9.42
N PRO A 408 -0.82 21.04 -10.02
CA PRO A 408 -0.84 22.49 -9.99
C PRO A 408 -2.14 23.04 -10.62
N LEU A 409 -2.79 23.95 -9.91
CA LEU A 409 -4.05 24.58 -10.24
C LEU A 409 -3.80 26.06 -10.55
N VAL A 410 -4.12 26.49 -11.76
CA VAL A 410 -4.01 27.90 -12.19
C VAL A 410 -5.27 28.64 -11.79
N ILE A 411 -5.23 29.41 -10.71
CA ILE A 411 -6.40 30.19 -10.26
C ILE A 411 -6.48 31.49 -11.08
N PRO A 412 -7.55 31.71 -11.88
CA PRO A 412 -7.68 32.91 -12.69
C PRO A 412 -7.71 34.18 -11.82
N ALA A 413 -7.09 35.26 -12.31
CA ALA A 413 -7.06 36.54 -11.59
C ALA A 413 -8.46 37.16 -11.43
N ASP A 414 -9.34 36.87 -12.37
CA ASP A 414 -10.74 37.33 -12.45
C ASP A 414 -11.75 36.34 -11.87
N ALA A 415 -11.30 35.23 -11.27
CA ALA A 415 -12.19 34.26 -10.64
C ALA A 415 -13.09 34.97 -9.61
N ALA A 416 -14.40 34.71 -9.62
CA ALA A 416 -15.33 35.40 -8.73
C ALA A 416 -15.11 34.98 -7.27
N LYS A 417 -15.21 33.68 -7.01
CA LYS A 417 -15.08 33.06 -5.68
C LYS A 417 -14.42 31.68 -5.78
N PRO A 418 -13.11 31.61 -6.10
CA PRO A 418 -12.41 30.35 -6.24
C PRO A 418 -12.47 29.55 -4.93
N THR A 419 -12.95 28.32 -4.99
CA THR A 419 -13.26 27.52 -3.80
C THR A 419 -12.82 26.08 -3.99
N PHE A 420 -12.13 25.54 -3.00
CA PHE A 420 -11.90 24.10 -2.87
C PHE A 420 -12.99 23.48 -2.00
N SER A 421 -13.45 22.28 -2.33
CA SER A 421 -14.28 21.46 -1.45
C SER A 421 -14.09 19.98 -1.66
N CYS A 422 -14.33 19.18 -0.62
CA CYS A 422 -14.46 17.73 -0.71
C CYS A 422 -15.35 17.21 0.43
N TYR A 423 -15.78 15.97 0.32
CA TYR A 423 -16.43 15.25 1.41
C TYR A 423 -15.42 14.43 2.18
N ILE A 424 -15.57 14.42 3.51
CA ILE A 424 -14.79 13.57 4.41
C ILE A 424 -15.71 12.65 5.22
N SER A 425 -15.25 11.44 5.48
CA SER A 425 -15.93 10.46 6.33
C SER A 425 -14.93 9.76 7.25
N SER A 426 -15.44 9.06 8.25
CA SER A 426 -14.63 8.23 9.14
C SER A 426 -14.91 6.76 8.89
N PHE A 427 -13.84 5.98 8.77
CA PHE A 427 -13.89 4.54 8.88
C PHE A 427 -13.43 4.13 10.29
N PHE A 428 -14.16 3.22 10.91
CA PHE A 428 -14.07 2.84 12.32
C PHE A 428 -14.41 3.94 13.36
N GLN A 429 -15.41 3.61 14.18
CA GLN A 429 -15.36 3.58 15.64
C GLN A 429 -14.28 4.26 16.50
N ALA A 430 -13.81 5.51 16.37
CA ALA A 430 -12.76 6.04 17.26
C ALA A 430 -13.27 7.02 18.33
N ASN A 431 -12.65 7.02 19.52
CA ASN A 431 -12.92 8.04 20.55
C ASN A 431 -12.64 9.46 20.05
N LYS A 432 -11.56 9.59 19.27
CA LYS A 432 -11.25 10.75 18.45
C LYS A 432 -10.95 10.20 17.05
N SER A 433 -11.81 10.53 16.08
CA SER A 433 -11.57 10.14 14.69
C SER A 433 -10.38 10.92 14.12
N ASP A 434 -9.74 10.34 13.12
CA ASP A 434 -8.78 11.04 12.30
C ASP A 434 -9.46 12.23 11.62
N GLU A 435 -8.69 13.29 11.45
CA GLU A 435 -9.14 14.55 10.86
C GLU A 435 -8.43 14.75 9.53
N LEU A 436 -8.94 15.64 8.68
CA LEU A 436 -8.25 16.05 7.47
C LEU A 436 -7.93 17.54 7.54
N LYS A 437 -6.66 17.91 7.38
CA LYS A 437 -6.27 19.30 7.13
C LYS A 437 -5.95 19.51 5.65
N VAL A 438 -6.14 20.74 5.19
CA VAL A 438 -5.80 21.12 3.81
C VAL A 438 -4.69 22.16 3.86
N MET A 439 -3.61 21.87 3.16
CA MET A 439 -2.52 22.82 2.92
C MET A 439 -2.59 23.34 1.50
N VAL A 440 -2.00 24.51 1.29
CA VAL A 440 -1.82 25.11 -0.02
C VAL A 440 -0.39 25.60 -0.16
N SER A 441 0.21 25.43 -1.33
CA SER A 441 1.51 26.00 -1.66
C SER A 441 1.43 26.66 -3.04
N GLU A 442 2.23 27.71 -3.25
CA GLU A 442 2.58 28.08 -4.63
C GLU A 442 3.50 26.99 -5.22
N LEU A 443 3.59 26.90 -6.54
CA LEU A 443 4.44 25.90 -7.21
C LEU A 443 5.89 25.94 -6.68
N ASN A 444 6.36 24.82 -6.12
CA ASN A 444 7.65 24.66 -5.43
C ASN A 444 7.85 25.53 -4.16
N GLY A 445 6.79 26.15 -3.64
CA GLY A 445 6.80 26.92 -2.40
C GLY A 445 6.57 26.07 -1.16
N THR A 446 6.75 26.67 0.01
CA THR A 446 6.45 26.02 1.30
C THR A 446 4.93 25.94 1.50
N PRO A 447 4.37 24.75 1.80
CA PRO A 447 2.95 24.63 2.15
C PRO A 447 2.57 25.44 3.39
N VAL A 448 1.44 26.13 3.30
CA VAL A 448 0.80 26.85 4.41
C VAL A 448 -0.59 26.27 4.65
N GLU A 449 -1.07 26.35 5.89
CA GLU A 449 -2.40 25.83 6.23
C GLU A 449 -3.50 26.65 5.54
N LEU A 450 -4.32 25.99 4.73
CA LEU A 450 -5.49 26.55 4.08
C LEU A 450 -6.76 26.31 4.91
N LEU A 451 -6.87 25.10 5.45
CA LEU A 451 -7.97 24.68 6.30
C LEU A 451 -7.42 23.87 7.48
N ALA A 452 -7.68 24.36 8.69
CA ALA A 452 -7.36 23.66 9.93
C ALA A 452 -8.01 22.26 9.97
N PRO A 453 -7.46 21.31 10.74
CA PRO A 453 -7.96 19.94 10.80
C PRO A 453 -9.48 19.85 10.99
N GLN A 454 -10.16 19.13 10.10
CA GLN A 454 -11.59 18.93 10.12
C GLN A 454 -11.92 17.49 10.50
N ALA A 455 -12.70 17.33 11.56
CA ALA A 455 -13.24 16.02 11.93
C ALA A 455 -14.44 15.64 11.04
N PRO A 456 -14.54 14.37 10.61
CA PRO A 456 -15.71 13.81 9.95
C PRO A 456 -16.90 13.67 10.92
N ILE A 457 -18.08 13.40 10.37
CA ILE A 457 -19.29 13.07 11.14
C ILE A 457 -19.38 11.53 11.24
N GLY A 458 -19.66 11.01 12.42
CA GLY A 458 -19.68 9.56 12.64
C GLY A 458 -20.75 8.86 11.79
N GLY A 459 -20.32 8.00 10.86
CA GLY A 459 -21.21 7.23 9.99
C GLY A 459 -21.85 8.01 8.85
N ASP A 460 -21.40 9.24 8.58
CA ASP A 460 -21.93 10.10 7.52
C ASP A 460 -20.83 10.90 6.82
N TRP A 461 -21.16 11.50 5.69
CA TRP A 461 -20.26 12.33 4.90
C TRP A 461 -20.40 13.81 5.28
N LYS A 462 -19.27 14.46 5.55
CA LYS A 462 -19.20 15.89 5.87
C LYS A 462 -18.55 16.65 4.71
N LEU A 463 -19.26 17.61 4.13
CA LEU A 463 -18.67 18.56 3.19
C LEU A 463 -17.75 19.54 3.94
N ILE A 464 -16.50 19.66 3.48
CA ILE A 464 -15.56 20.69 3.91
C ILE A 464 -15.20 21.58 2.72
N SER A 465 -14.88 22.84 2.98
CA SER A 465 -14.51 23.79 1.93
C SER A 465 -13.53 24.85 2.42
N ALA A 466 -12.79 25.44 1.49
CA ALA A 466 -11.87 26.53 1.76
C ALA A 466 -11.86 27.56 0.61
N ASP A 467 -11.75 28.83 0.97
CA ASP A 467 -11.64 29.94 0.03
C ASP A 467 -10.22 30.03 -0.53
N LEU A 468 -10.11 30.09 -1.86
CA LEU A 468 -8.85 30.22 -2.58
C LEU A 468 -8.60 31.64 -3.08
N SER A 469 -9.41 32.63 -2.67
CA SER A 469 -9.35 34.00 -3.19
C SER A 469 -7.99 34.68 -2.99
N ALA A 470 -7.23 34.29 -1.96
CA ALA A 470 -5.87 34.77 -1.73
C ALA A 470 -4.85 34.34 -2.81
N TYR A 471 -5.22 33.38 -3.66
CA TYR A 471 -4.37 32.76 -4.67
C TYR A 471 -4.77 33.11 -6.11
N LYS A 472 -5.70 34.05 -6.31
CA LYS A 472 -6.05 34.56 -7.65
C LYS A 472 -4.81 35.04 -8.41
N GLY A 473 -4.68 34.61 -9.66
CA GLY A 473 -3.54 34.88 -10.53
C GLY A 473 -2.29 34.03 -10.25
N LYS A 474 -2.37 33.05 -9.33
CA LYS A 474 -1.26 32.17 -8.97
C LYS A 474 -1.52 30.73 -9.42
N THR A 475 -0.43 29.96 -9.51
CA THR A 475 -0.47 28.50 -9.66
C THR A 475 -0.17 27.86 -8.31
N ILE A 476 -1.10 27.05 -7.81
CA ILE A 476 -1.03 26.46 -6.46
C ILE A 476 -1.13 24.94 -6.49
N LEU A 477 -0.62 24.27 -5.46
CA LEU A 477 -0.96 22.88 -5.13
C LEU A 477 -1.81 22.83 -3.87
N LEU A 478 -2.69 21.85 -3.80
CA LEU A 478 -3.46 21.50 -2.61
C LEU A 478 -2.94 20.16 -2.08
N SER A 479 -2.64 20.12 -0.78
CA SER A 479 -2.24 18.91 -0.07
C SER A 479 -3.29 18.57 0.97
N LEU A 480 -3.94 17.41 0.82
CA LEU A 480 -4.86 16.86 1.79
C LEU A 480 -4.07 15.91 2.69
N ILE A 481 -3.94 16.28 3.97
CA ILE A 481 -3.07 15.59 4.92
C ILE A 481 -3.94 15.04 6.08
N PRO A 482 -3.98 13.72 6.29
CA PRO A 482 -4.57 13.11 7.47
C PRO A 482 -3.88 13.61 8.74
N VAL A 483 -4.68 13.95 9.75
CA VAL A 483 -4.21 14.18 11.11
C VAL A 483 -4.61 12.96 11.92
N VAL A 484 -3.65 12.07 12.12
CA VAL A 484 -3.83 10.76 12.75
C VAL A 484 -4.02 10.95 14.26
N ASN A 485 -5.19 10.55 14.76
CA ASN A 485 -5.61 10.61 16.14
C ASN A 485 -5.76 9.21 16.77
N GLY A 486 -5.71 8.15 15.97
CA GLY A 486 -5.74 6.77 16.45
C GLY A 486 -6.02 5.79 15.32
N GLU A 487 -6.81 4.76 15.63
CA GLU A 487 -7.03 3.59 14.76
C GLU A 487 -8.12 3.77 13.69
N SER A 488 -8.69 4.97 13.54
CA SER A 488 -9.67 5.21 12.47
C SER A 488 -9.01 5.22 11.08
N GLY A 489 -9.82 5.35 10.04
CA GLY A 489 -9.38 5.81 8.73
C GLY A 489 -10.17 7.05 8.33
N ILE A 490 -9.56 7.92 7.52
CA ILE A 490 -10.21 9.09 6.95
C ILE A 490 -10.55 8.82 5.49
N GLY A 491 -11.84 8.91 5.16
CA GLY A 491 -12.34 8.84 3.79
C GLY A 491 -12.39 10.23 3.17
N VAL A 492 -12.07 10.33 1.87
CA VAL A 492 -12.14 11.54 1.06
C VAL A 492 -12.83 11.23 -0.26
N ASP A 493 -13.78 12.06 -0.64
CA ASP A 493 -14.57 11.87 -1.85
C ASP A 493 -15.01 13.21 -2.48
N GLN A 494 -15.44 13.16 -3.74
CA GLN A 494 -16.09 14.26 -4.45
C GLN A 494 -15.28 15.58 -4.39
N ILE A 495 -14.01 15.50 -4.79
CA ILE A 495 -13.09 16.64 -4.68
C ILE A 495 -13.37 17.63 -5.81
N ARG A 496 -13.51 18.91 -5.46
CA ARG A 496 -13.93 19.99 -6.35
C ARG A 496 -13.06 21.21 -6.18
N VAL A 497 -12.80 21.88 -7.30
CA VAL A 497 -12.31 23.26 -7.35
C VAL A 497 -13.18 24.04 -8.33
N THR A 498 -13.88 25.05 -7.83
CA THR A 498 -14.78 25.91 -8.61
C THR A 498 -14.30 27.35 -8.59
N MET A 499 -14.75 28.18 -9.55
CA MET A 499 -14.35 29.59 -9.68
C MET A 499 -15.46 30.57 -9.30
N ASP A 500 -16.69 30.09 -9.15
CA ASP A 500 -17.88 30.83 -8.74
C ASP A 500 -18.28 30.55 -7.27
N GLY A 501 -17.59 29.59 -6.64
CA GLY A 501 -17.76 29.21 -5.24
C GLY A 501 -18.96 28.30 -5.00
N THR A 502 -19.46 27.67 -6.06
CA THR A 502 -20.39 26.54 -5.96
C THR A 502 -19.65 25.33 -5.37
N THR A 503 -20.29 24.64 -4.42
CA THR A 503 -19.83 23.33 -3.91
C THR A 503 -20.59 22.19 -4.57
N ASP A 504 -21.74 22.51 -5.17
CA ASP A 504 -22.47 21.65 -6.08
C ASP A 504 -21.84 21.81 -7.45
N VAL A 505 -21.04 20.83 -7.84
CA VAL A 505 -20.74 20.62 -9.24
C VAL A 505 -21.76 19.59 -9.66
N GLU A 506 -22.76 19.95 -10.47
CA GLU A 506 -23.44 18.92 -11.24
C GLU A 506 -22.32 18.18 -11.95
N ALA A 507 -22.06 16.92 -11.57
CA ALA A 507 -21.35 16.01 -12.46
C ALA A 507 -22.03 16.24 -13.81
N PRO A 508 -21.32 16.69 -14.86
CA PRO A 508 -21.97 16.92 -16.14
C PRO A 508 -22.41 15.55 -16.62
N THR A 509 -23.62 15.16 -16.21
CA THR A 509 -24.32 14.00 -16.71
C THR A 509 -24.32 14.18 -18.22
N LEU A 510 -24.14 13.10 -18.95
CA LEU A 510 -24.28 13.09 -20.40
C LEU A 510 -25.77 13.30 -20.79
N ASN A 511 -26.39 14.35 -20.26
CA ASN A 511 -27.74 14.85 -20.47
C ASN A 511 -27.75 16.30 -20.97
N VAL A 512 -26.60 16.88 -21.34
CA VAL A 512 -26.61 17.94 -22.35
C VAL A 512 -27.23 17.31 -23.59
N GLN A 513 -28.50 17.60 -23.84
CA GLN A 513 -29.34 17.06 -24.91
C GLN A 513 -28.48 16.66 -26.13
N THR A 514 -28.14 15.36 -26.25
CA THR A 514 -27.33 14.91 -27.39
C THR A 514 -28.22 14.95 -28.61
N THR A 515 -28.14 16.07 -29.34
CA THR A 515 -28.90 16.32 -30.55
C THR A 515 -28.01 16.13 -31.75
N LEU A 516 -28.59 15.51 -32.77
CA LEU A 516 -28.02 15.41 -34.11
C LEU A 516 -28.82 16.36 -34.98
N TYR A 517 -28.16 17.38 -35.54
CA TYR A 517 -28.83 18.29 -36.44
C TYR A 517 -27.90 18.77 -37.58
N PRO A 518 -28.41 18.95 -38.81
CA PRO A 518 -29.73 18.51 -39.25
C PRO A 518 -29.85 16.97 -39.26
N ASN A 519 -31.06 16.45 -39.01
CA ASN A 519 -31.39 15.03 -39.16
C ASN A 519 -32.82 14.92 -39.72
N PRO A 520 -33.00 14.55 -41.01
CA PRO A 520 -32.01 13.98 -41.91
C PRO A 520 -30.90 14.96 -42.36
N ALA A 521 -29.67 14.44 -42.46
CA ALA A 521 -28.44 15.13 -42.84
C ALA A 521 -28.08 14.88 -44.32
N SER A 522 -27.19 15.70 -44.89
CA SER A 522 -26.63 15.50 -46.24
C SER A 522 -25.10 15.49 -46.19
N ASP A 523 -24.47 16.67 -46.18
CA ASP A 523 -23.00 16.76 -46.26
C ASP A 523 -22.29 16.62 -44.90
N TYR A 524 -23.00 16.95 -43.82
CA TYR A 524 -22.49 16.91 -42.44
C TYR A 524 -23.63 16.73 -41.44
N VAL A 525 -23.28 16.30 -40.23
CA VAL A 525 -24.15 16.38 -39.05
C VAL A 525 -23.41 17.08 -37.91
N THR A 526 -24.08 18.00 -37.23
CA THR A 526 -23.60 18.57 -35.98
C THR A 526 -24.07 17.70 -34.83
N VAL A 527 -23.12 17.25 -34.03
CA VAL A 527 -23.36 16.50 -32.80
C VAL A 527 -23.11 17.43 -31.63
N LYS A 528 -24.16 17.75 -30.89
CA LYS A 528 -24.03 18.47 -29.62
C LYS A 528 -23.73 17.46 -28.51
N THR A 529 -22.55 17.56 -27.90
CA THR A 529 -22.09 16.61 -26.88
C THR A 529 -20.91 17.19 -26.07
N ARG A 530 -20.49 16.51 -24.99
CA ARG A 530 -19.41 16.97 -24.12
C ARG A 530 -18.06 16.88 -24.84
N VAL A 531 -17.21 17.89 -24.64
CA VAL A 531 -15.82 17.91 -25.13
C VAL A 531 -15.06 16.68 -24.64
N GLY A 532 -14.30 16.04 -25.52
CA GLY A 532 -13.54 14.82 -25.25
C GLY A 532 -14.31 13.52 -25.50
N SER A 533 -15.64 13.58 -25.63
CA SER A 533 -16.46 12.40 -25.95
C SER A 533 -16.08 11.82 -27.31
N SER A 534 -16.11 10.49 -27.41
CA SER A 534 -15.97 9.78 -28.68
C SER A 534 -17.31 9.78 -29.42
N ILE A 535 -17.31 10.16 -30.69
CA ILE A 535 -18.45 10.12 -31.61
C ILE A 535 -18.14 9.08 -32.66
N GLU A 536 -18.91 8.00 -32.71
CA GLU A 536 -18.71 6.88 -33.61
C GLU A 536 -19.96 6.67 -34.47
N ILE A 537 -19.79 6.55 -35.79
CA ILE A 537 -20.88 6.30 -36.73
C ILE A 537 -20.81 4.85 -37.20
N PHE A 538 -21.91 4.12 -37.08
CA PHE A 538 -22.06 2.74 -37.48
C PHE A 538 -23.06 2.58 -38.63
N ALA A 539 -22.75 1.67 -39.56
CA ALA A 539 -23.72 1.12 -40.50
C ALA A 539 -24.77 0.24 -39.78
N THR A 540 -25.88 -0.06 -40.44
CA THR A 540 -26.95 -0.89 -39.86
C THR A 540 -26.56 -2.34 -39.58
N ASP A 541 -25.47 -2.82 -40.19
CA ASP A 541 -24.88 -4.14 -39.93
C ASP A 541 -23.84 -4.13 -38.79
N GLY A 542 -23.60 -2.97 -38.17
CA GLY A 542 -22.67 -2.81 -37.05
C GLY A 542 -21.23 -2.48 -37.47
N ALA A 543 -20.94 -2.26 -38.76
CA ALA A 543 -19.62 -1.82 -39.19
C ALA A 543 -19.35 -0.36 -38.75
N LEU A 544 -18.19 -0.12 -38.13
CA LEU A 544 -17.74 1.23 -37.75
C LEU A 544 -17.24 1.97 -39.00
N LEU A 545 -17.81 3.15 -39.27
CA LEU A 545 -17.56 3.93 -40.48
C LEU A 545 -16.72 5.18 -40.22
N SER A 546 -16.90 5.80 -39.06
CA SER A 546 -16.18 7.01 -38.68
C SER A 546 -16.05 7.10 -37.17
N THR A 547 -14.93 7.66 -36.71
CA THR A 547 -14.72 8.05 -35.33
C THR A 547 -14.22 9.49 -35.29
N THR A 548 -14.76 10.28 -34.37
CA THR A 548 -14.36 11.68 -34.18
C THR A 548 -14.44 12.00 -32.71
N GLN A 549 -13.41 12.62 -32.17
CA GLN A 549 -13.45 13.11 -30.80
C GLN A 549 -14.05 14.52 -30.77
N ALA A 550 -14.97 14.77 -29.85
CA ALA A 550 -15.57 16.08 -29.67
C ALA A 550 -14.54 17.10 -29.20
N LYS A 551 -14.28 18.14 -30.00
CA LYS A 551 -13.30 19.19 -29.66
C LYS A 551 -13.94 20.44 -29.04
N GLY A 552 -15.27 20.53 -29.08
CA GLY A 552 -16.10 21.60 -28.54
C GLY A 552 -17.50 21.06 -28.24
N GLU A 553 -18.36 21.86 -27.61
CA GLU A 553 -19.74 21.46 -27.25
C GLU A 553 -20.59 21.06 -28.47
N GLU A 554 -20.23 21.59 -29.65
CA GLU A 554 -20.77 21.19 -30.94
C GLU A 554 -19.63 20.73 -31.83
N THR A 555 -19.74 19.52 -32.35
CA THR A 555 -18.75 18.94 -33.25
C THR A 555 -19.42 18.58 -34.56
N THR A 556 -18.93 19.18 -35.65
CA THR A 556 -19.40 18.85 -37.01
C THR A 556 -18.66 17.62 -37.52
N VAL A 557 -19.42 16.61 -37.94
CA VAL A 557 -18.89 15.39 -38.56
C VAL A 557 -19.28 15.39 -40.03
N ALA A 558 -18.28 15.30 -40.91
CA ALA A 558 -18.50 15.22 -42.35
C ALA A 558 -19.10 13.86 -42.75
N LEU A 559 -20.10 13.89 -43.63
CA LEU A 559 -20.86 12.71 -44.08
C LEU A 559 -20.73 12.46 -45.59
N ALA A 560 -20.11 13.36 -46.34
CA ALA A 560 -20.06 13.37 -47.81
C ALA A 560 -19.50 12.11 -48.50
N GLN A 561 -18.90 11.18 -47.75
CA GLN A 561 -18.37 9.90 -48.25
C GLN A 561 -19.26 8.70 -47.90
N LEU A 562 -20.37 8.91 -47.19
CA LEU A 562 -21.31 7.85 -46.78
C LEU A 562 -22.54 7.83 -47.70
N PRO A 563 -22.98 6.66 -48.18
CA PRO A 563 -24.19 6.54 -48.98
C PRO A 563 -25.45 7.02 -48.25
N ALA A 564 -26.49 7.43 -48.99
CA ALA A 564 -27.81 7.71 -48.42
C ALA A 564 -28.36 6.46 -47.70
N GLY A 565 -28.88 6.64 -46.49
CA GLY A 565 -29.26 5.52 -45.65
C GLY A 565 -29.49 5.86 -44.17
N ARG A 566 -29.73 4.83 -43.36
CA ARG A 566 -29.87 4.94 -41.90
C ARG A 566 -28.57 4.49 -41.24
N TYR A 567 -28.19 5.21 -40.19
CA TYR A 567 -26.97 4.98 -39.43
C TYR A 567 -27.24 5.11 -37.93
N LEU A 568 -26.34 4.56 -37.12
CA LEU A 568 -26.37 4.70 -35.68
C LEU A 568 -25.16 5.51 -35.22
N VAL A 569 -25.39 6.57 -34.45
CA VAL A 569 -24.33 7.34 -33.82
C VAL A 569 -24.22 6.90 -32.36
N ARG A 570 -23.05 6.39 -31.97
CA ARG A 570 -22.69 6.09 -30.59
C ARG A 570 -21.82 7.21 -30.06
N ILE A 571 -22.22 7.75 -28.92
CA ILE A 571 -21.50 8.82 -28.22
C ILE A 571 -21.07 8.24 -26.89
N THR A 572 -19.76 8.20 -26.64
CA THR A 572 -19.19 7.66 -25.40
C THR A 572 -18.44 8.77 -24.66
N SER A 573 -18.83 9.02 -23.41
CA SER A 573 -18.15 10.00 -22.57
C SER A 573 -16.74 9.53 -22.16
N LEU A 574 -15.95 10.43 -21.59
CA LEU A 574 -14.65 10.08 -21.02
C LEU A 574 -14.78 9.10 -19.83
N GLU A 575 -15.92 9.13 -19.17
CA GLU A 575 -16.30 8.29 -18.02
C GLU A 575 -16.97 6.97 -18.45
N GLY A 576 -17.12 6.72 -19.76
CA GLY A 576 -17.66 5.47 -20.31
C GLY A 576 -19.18 5.42 -20.44
N GLU A 577 -19.90 6.52 -20.21
CA GLU A 577 -21.35 6.58 -20.45
C GLU A 577 -21.65 6.55 -21.94
N ILE A 578 -22.66 5.76 -22.36
CA ILE A 578 -22.99 5.54 -23.78
C ILE A 578 -24.39 6.05 -24.11
N VAL A 579 -24.49 6.87 -25.17
CA VAL A 579 -25.76 7.29 -25.75
C VAL A 579 -25.80 6.93 -27.23
N LEU A 580 -26.94 6.38 -27.67
CA LEU A 580 -27.20 6.02 -29.06
C LEU A 580 -28.24 6.97 -29.68
N ARG A 581 -27.99 7.42 -30.91
CA ARG A 581 -28.90 8.27 -31.67
C ARG A 581 -29.01 7.82 -33.14
N PRO A 582 -30.22 7.78 -33.71
CA PRO A 582 -30.39 7.47 -35.12
C PRO A 582 -29.98 8.67 -35.99
N LEU A 583 -29.27 8.40 -37.09
CA LEU A 583 -28.93 9.39 -38.12
C LEU A 583 -29.48 8.93 -39.47
N ILE A 584 -30.13 9.84 -40.19
CA ILE A 584 -30.61 9.60 -41.55
C ILE A 584 -29.79 10.47 -42.49
N ILE A 585 -29.15 9.88 -43.49
CA ILE A 585 -28.42 10.59 -44.55
C ILE A 585 -29.27 10.55 -45.82
N LYS A 586 -29.54 11.71 -46.41
CA LYS A 586 -30.36 11.89 -47.62
C LYS A 586 -29.56 11.70 -48.90
#